data_AF-A0A6V7KPY3-F1
#
_entry.id   AF-A0A6V7KPY3-F1
#
_cell.length_a   1.000
_cell.length_b   1.000
_cell.length_c   1.000
_cell.angle_alpha   90.00
_cell.angle_beta   90.00
_cell.angle_gamma   90.00
#
_symmetry.space_group_name_H-M   'P 1'
#
loop_
_entity.id
_entity.type
_entity.pdbx_description
1 polymer ?
#
loop_
_entity_poly.entity_id
_entity_poly.type
_entity_poly.pdbx_seq_one_letter_code
_entity_poly.pdbx_strand_id
1 'polypeptide(L)' 'WVHKQGVADSLESHPPFDVVAMSETKLGPLIENDMIQLRGFDLFRADRNTRGGGVALYSNNAIQ' A
#
# COMPACT_ATOMS: atom_id res chain seq x y z
N TRP A 1 13.59 -3.85 3.27
CA TRP A 1 13.12 -5.24 3.41
C TRP A 1 12.55 -5.58 4.79
N VAL A 2 13.03 -5.00 5.90
CA VAL A 2 12.47 -5.24 7.26
C VAL A 2 11.12 -4.51 7.52
N HIS A 3 10.71 -3.54 6.70
CA HIS A 3 9.47 -2.76 6.94
C HIS A 3 8.19 -3.30 6.27
N LYS A 4 8.27 -4.09 5.18
CA LYS A 4 7.07 -4.53 4.45
C LYS A 4 6.24 -5.54 5.28
N GLN A 5 6.93 -6.48 5.93
CA GLN A 5 6.29 -7.58 6.65
C GLN A 5 5.43 -7.06 7.81
N GLY A 6 5.98 -6.16 8.64
CA GLY A 6 5.24 -5.66 9.81
C GLY A 6 3.97 -4.87 9.48
N VAL A 7 3.93 -4.15 8.35
CA VAL A 7 2.73 -3.44 7.91
C VAL A 7 1.67 -4.42 7.39
N ALA A 8 2.08 -5.39 6.57
CA ALA A 8 1.16 -6.41 6.06
C ALA A 8 0.57 -7.24 7.21
N ASP A 9 1.40 -7.72 8.14
CA ASP A 9 0.97 -8.50 9.30
C ASP A 9 0.01 -7.70 10.20
N SER A 10 0.24 -6.39 10.35
CA SER A 10 -0.67 -5.51 11.10
C SER A 10 -2.03 -5.35 10.42
N LEU A 11 -2.07 -5.28 9.09
CA LEU A 11 -3.33 -5.13 8.36
C LEU A 11 -4.13 -6.44 8.34
N GLU A 12 -3.44 -7.59 8.28
CA GLU A 12 -4.08 -8.92 8.30
C GLU A 12 -4.57 -9.35 9.69
N SER A 13 -4.08 -8.74 10.78
CA SER A 13 -4.41 -9.09 12.17
C SER A 13 -5.57 -8.31 12.80
N HIS A 14 -6.17 -7.36 12.08
CA HIS A 14 -7.29 -6.53 12.54
C HIS A 14 -8.59 -6.87 11.77
N PRO A 15 -9.79 -6.42 12.21
CA PRO A 15 -11.00 -6.51 11.39
C PRO A 15 -10.76 -5.96 9.98
N PRO A 16 -11.45 -6.48 8.95
CA PRO A 16 -11.13 -6.15 7.57
C PRO A 16 -11.32 -4.65 7.33
N PHE A 17 -10.23 -3.96 7.02
CA PHE A 17 -10.29 -2.57 6.59
C PHE A 17 -10.92 -2.49 5.22
N ASP A 18 -11.89 -1.60 5.04
CA ASP A 18 -12.43 -1.30 3.71
C ASP A 18 -11.47 -0.45 2.89
N VAL A 19 -10.74 0.45 3.56
CA VAL A 19 -9.80 1.36 2.93
C VAL A 19 -8.57 1.52 3.82
N VAL A 20 -7.37 1.43 3.22
CA VAL A 20 -6.10 1.76 3.85
C VAL A 20 -5.43 2.87 3.05
N ALA A 21 -5.15 4.00 3.69
CA ALA A 21 -4.43 5.12 3.07
C ALA A 21 -3.04 5.26 3.70
N MET A 22 -2.00 5.26 2.86
CA MET A 22 -0.61 5.46 3.27
C MET A 22 -0.05 6.73 2.62
N SER A 23 0.46 7.64 3.45
CA SER A 23 1.23 8.81 3.03
C SER A 23 2.73 8.57 3.17
N GLU A 24 3.54 9.36 2.47
CA GLU A 24 5.00 9.28 2.56
C GLU A 24 5.53 7.89 2.19
N THR A 25 4.95 7.30 1.14
CA THR A 25 5.35 5.98 0.65
C THR A 25 6.80 5.98 0.15
N LYS A 26 7.27 7.14 -0.34
CA LYS A 26 8.62 7.36 -0.89
C LYS A 26 8.98 6.34 -1.97
N LEU A 27 7.97 5.85 -2.66
CA LEU A 27 8.13 4.93 -3.77
C LEU A 27 8.55 5.69 -5.02
N GLY A 28 9.25 4.98 -5.90
CA GLY A 28 9.67 5.46 -7.20
C GLY A 28 9.23 4.51 -8.30
N PRO A 29 9.53 4.86 -9.56
CA PRO A 29 8.99 4.18 -10.73
C PRO A 29 9.59 2.78 -10.94
N LEU A 30 10.66 2.45 -10.21
CA LEU A 30 11.30 1.13 -10.24
C LEU A 30 10.64 0.11 -9.29
N ILE A 31 9.70 0.55 -8.44
CA ILE A 31 8.95 -0.35 -7.57
C ILE A 31 7.64 -0.71 -8.27
N GLU A 32 7.57 -1.93 -8.77
CA GLU A 32 6.36 -2.49 -9.39
C GLU A 32 5.22 -2.65 -8.38
N ASN A 33 3.98 -2.59 -8.84
CA ASN A 33 2.80 -2.72 -7.98
C ASN A 33 2.74 -4.05 -7.24
N ASP A 34 3.10 -5.15 -7.90
CA ASP A 34 3.14 -6.49 -7.32
C ASP A 34 4.06 -6.57 -6.08
N MET A 35 5.08 -5.71 -6.00
CA MET A 35 5.98 -5.66 -4.86
C MET A 35 5.35 -5.06 -3.60
N ILE A 36 4.24 -4.33 -3.71
CA ILE A 36 3.56 -3.68 -2.58
C ILE A 36 2.07 -4.03 -2.48
N GLN A 37 1.58 -4.85 -3.41
CA GLN A 37 0.22 -5.33 -3.43
C GLN A 37 -0.14 -6.05 -2.12
N LEU A 38 -1.32 -5.72 -1.58
CA LEU A 38 -1.94 -6.42 -0.46
C LEU A 38 -3.01 -7.38 -0.98
N ARG A 39 -3.09 -8.57 -0.39
CA ARG A 39 -4.09 -9.58 -0.79
C ARG A 39 -5.49 -9.08 -0.42
N GLY A 40 -6.43 -9.16 -1.35
CA GLY A 40 -7.83 -8.75 -1.12
C GLY A 40 -8.07 -7.25 -1.27
N PHE A 41 -7.10 -6.50 -1.76
CA PHE A 41 -7.23 -5.07 -2.01
C PHE A 41 -6.86 -4.71 -3.44
N ASP A 42 -7.50 -3.69 -3.98
CA ASP A 42 -7.07 -2.97 -5.17
C ASP A 42 -6.12 -1.84 -4.78
N LEU A 43 -5.03 -1.67 -5.52
CA LEU A 43 -4.00 -0.67 -5.26
C LEU A 43 -4.13 0.52 -6.22
N PHE A 44 -4.25 1.71 -5.64
CA PHE A 44 -4.11 2.98 -6.34
C PHE A 44 -2.93 3.74 -5.74
N ARG A 45 -2.01 4.25 -6.55
CA ARG A 45 -0.85 4.99 -6.06
C ARG A 45 -0.54 6.21 -6.92
N ALA A 46 0.10 7.19 -6.30
CA ALA A 46 0.72 8.30 -6.98
C ALA A 46 2.11 8.53 -6.38
N ASP A 47 3.14 8.27 -7.18
CA ASP A 47 4.52 8.45 -6.77
C ASP A 47 4.98 9.88 -7.07
N ARG A 48 5.77 10.45 -6.15
CA ARG A 48 6.36 11.77 -6.36
C ARG A 48 7.65 11.74 -7.18
N ASN A 49 8.30 10.57 -7.30
CA ASN A 49 9.57 10.38 -8.02
C ASN A 49 10.69 11.36 -7.63
N THR A 50 10.69 11.85 -6.38
CA THR A 50 11.67 12.80 -5.84
C THR A 50 12.06 12.43 -4.41
N ARG A 51 12.87 13.23 -3.71
CA ARG A 51 13.24 13.01 -2.30
C ARG A 51 12.03 13.24 -1.38
N GLY A 52 11.17 12.24 -1.24
CA GLY A 52 10.03 12.24 -0.30
C GLY A 52 8.65 12.16 -0.96
N GLY A 53 7.60 12.13 -0.13
CA GLY A 53 6.20 12.15 -0.58
C GLY A 53 5.72 10.83 -1.18
N GLY A 54 4.64 10.93 -1.97
CA GLY A 54 3.94 9.78 -2.53
C GLY A 54 2.81 9.28 -1.63
N VAL A 55 1.80 8.72 -2.27
CA VAL A 55 0.60 8.18 -1.61
C VAL A 55 0.22 6.83 -2.22
N ALA A 56 -0.33 5.95 -1.38
CA ALA A 56 -0.97 4.71 -1.81
C ALA A 56 -2.31 4.55 -1.08
N LEU A 57 -3.31 4.10 -1.82
CA LEU A 57 -4.64 3.77 -1.34
C LEU A 57 -4.91 2.30 -1.69
N TYR A 58 -5.30 1.53 -0.69
CA TYR A 58 -5.78 0.17 -0.85
C TYR A 58 -7.28 0.16 -0.57
N SER A 59 -8.08 -0.33 -1.52
CA SER A 59 -9.52 -0.51 -1.34
C SER A 59 -9.84 -1.99 -1.28
N ASN A 60 -10.61 -2.44 -0.30
CA ASN A 60 -11.04 -3.83 -0.23
C ASN A 60 -11.80 -4.17 -1.52
N ASN A 61 -11.38 -5.23 -2.22
CA ASN A 61 -11.94 -5.56 -3.53
C ASN A 61 -13.33 -6.23 -3.42
N ALA A 62 -13.76 -6.61 -2.22
CA ALA A 62 -15.10 -7.16 -1.97
C ALA A 62 -16.20 -6.08 -1.92
N ILE A 63 -15.85 -4.79 -1.92
CA ILE A 63 -16.79 -3.67 -1.84
C ILE A 63 -16.83 -2.79 -3.10
N GLN A 64 -16.10 -3.16 -4.16
CA GLN A 64 -16.21 -2.56 -5.50
C GLN A 64 -17.35 -3.17 -6.32
#